data_AF-A0A0V8QCF3-F1
#
_entry.id   AF-A0A0V8QCF3-F1
#
_cell.length_a   1.000
_cell.length_b   1.000
_cell.length_c   1.000
_cell.angle_alpha   90.00
_cell.angle_beta   90.00
_cell.angle_gamma   90.00
#
_symmetry.space_group_name_H-M   'P 1'
#
loop_
_entity.id
_entity.type
_entity.pdbx_description
1 polymer ?
#
loop_
_entity_poly.entity_id
_entity_poly.type
_entity_poly.pdbx_seq_one_letter_code
_entity_poly.pdbx_strand_id
1 'polypeptide(L)'
;MRKNWGKFLVLLLTTAAISSAVLPAPTVAYAAEQTTEASDNEEKDEAEDKEAVSYKEKALTITKTGFVADTFNGVDAIYRKGSNDGSSATYSCAAFIKKYYKKVYDVSVYNLFGGSTPKTYEGDKITSVKSPREGDIAYKNGHWSIVKKVNEDDTVTLIEQNWKWNGSQCKINRTVGTSTLNYFRLAK
;
A
#
# COMPACT_ATOMS: atom_id res chain seq x y z
N MET A 1 58.00 -7.57 -23.46
CA MET A 1 58.95 -7.79 -22.33
C MET A 1 58.35 -7.19 -21.06
N ARG A 2 58.61 -7.75 -19.86
CA ARG A 2 58.11 -7.22 -18.58
C ARG A 2 59.25 -6.49 -17.83
N LYS A 3 58.90 -5.49 -17.01
CA LYS A 3 59.73 -5.00 -15.90
C LYS A 3 58.86 -4.81 -14.66
N ASN A 4 59.17 -5.53 -13.59
CA ASN A 4 58.70 -5.24 -12.24
C ASN A 4 59.74 -4.35 -11.53
N TRP A 5 59.32 -3.63 -10.48
CA TRP A 5 59.98 -3.39 -9.18
C TRP A 5 58.90 -2.75 -8.27
N GLY A 6 58.81 -2.98 -6.95
CA GLY A 6 59.62 -3.81 -6.04
C GLY A 6 58.77 -4.48 -4.93
N LYS A 7 59.44 -4.99 -3.88
CA LYS A 7 58.89 -5.72 -2.71
C LYS A 7 59.00 -4.82 -1.44
N PHE A 8 58.52 -5.12 -0.23
CA PHE A 8 57.96 -6.34 0.42
C PHE A 8 56.62 -5.98 1.14
N LEU A 9 56.03 -6.62 2.16
CA LEU A 9 56.29 -7.75 3.11
C LEU A 9 54.85 -8.28 3.48
N VAL A 10 54.50 -9.54 3.80
CA VAL A 10 55.10 -10.65 4.59
C VAL A 10 55.07 -10.38 6.11
N LEU A 11 54.72 -11.29 7.02
CA LEU A 11 54.20 -12.69 6.87
C LEU A 11 52.63 -12.67 7.01
N LEU A 12 51.83 -13.42 7.77
CA LEU A 12 51.91 -14.64 8.62
C LEU A 12 50.52 -15.33 8.68
N LEU A 13 50.44 -16.60 9.12
CA LEU A 13 49.20 -17.38 9.28
C LEU A 13 49.18 -18.16 10.61
N THR A 14 47.99 -18.49 11.11
CA THR A 14 47.64 -19.87 11.57
C THR A 14 46.11 -20.05 11.69
N THR A 15 45.64 -21.28 11.47
CA THR A 15 44.23 -21.72 11.55
C THR A 15 44.07 -22.85 12.57
N ALA A 16 42.92 -22.92 13.27
CA ALA A 16 42.46 -24.10 14.01
C ALA A 16 40.92 -24.10 14.11
N ALA A 17 40.29 -25.26 14.32
CA ALA A 17 38.83 -25.42 14.34
C ALA A 17 38.37 -26.68 15.11
N ILE A 18 37.04 -26.79 15.34
CA ILE A 18 36.27 -27.99 15.77
C ILE A 18 36.44 -28.41 17.25
N SER A 19 35.35 -28.38 18.04
CA SER A 19 34.63 -29.58 18.54
C SER A 19 33.48 -29.23 19.52
N SER A 20 32.64 -30.21 19.88
CA SER A 20 31.39 -30.05 20.65
C SER A 20 31.35 -30.93 21.92
N ALA A 21 30.71 -30.48 23.02
CA ALA A 21 30.46 -31.32 24.21
C ALA A 21 29.25 -30.88 25.11
N VAL A 22 28.07 -31.40 24.79
CA VAL A 22 27.00 -31.99 25.63
C VAL A 22 27.05 -31.85 27.19
N LEU A 23 26.00 -31.19 27.76
CA LEU A 23 25.26 -31.49 29.04
C LEU A 23 26.00 -31.37 30.41
N PRO A 24 25.31 -31.32 31.60
CA PRO A 24 23.96 -31.83 31.94
C PRO A 24 22.97 -30.91 32.68
N ALA A 25 21.77 -31.45 32.95
CA ALA A 25 20.70 -30.86 33.76
C ALA A 25 20.53 -31.57 35.11
N PRO A 26 20.04 -30.89 36.18
CA PRO A 26 19.70 -31.49 37.47
C PRO A 26 18.26 -32.03 37.52
N THR A 27 17.97 -32.93 38.47
CA THR A 27 16.68 -33.62 38.61
C THR A 27 15.85 -33.19 39.83
N VAL A 28 14.54 -33.39 39.71
CA VAL A 28 13.41 -33.05 40.61
C VAL A 28 13.59 -33.40 42.09
N ALA A 29 13.04 -32.55 42.96
CA ALA A 29 12.50 -32.90 44.28
C ALA A 29 11.13 -32.21 44.49
N TYR A 30 10.31 -32.68 45.44
CA TYR A 30 8.87 -32.33 45.55
C TYR A 30 8.44 -32.23 47.02
N ALA A 31 7.81 -31.11 47.43
CA ALA A 31 6.71 -31.03 48.43
C ALA A 31 6.41 -29.59 48.92
N ALA A 32 5.15 -29.42 49.38
CA ALA A 32 4.67 -28.52 50.43
C ALA A 32 4.42 -27.01 50.18
N GLU A 33 3.11 -26.69 50.24
CA GLU A 33 2.47 -25.55 50.92
C GLU A 33 2.43 -24.14 50.28
N GLN A 34 1.39 -23.41 50.70
CA GLN A 34 0.93 -22.15 50.14
C GLN A 34 1.26 -20.99 51.08
N THR A 35 1.51 -19.80 50.51
CA THR A 35 0.73 -18.60 50.85
C THR A 35 0.70 -17.65 49.66
N THR A 36 -0.33 -16.80 49.65
CA THR A 36 -0.51 -15.70 48.70
C THR A 36 0.42 -14.52 48.99
N GLU A 37 0.92 -13.86 47.96
CA GLU A 37 0.51 -12.48 47.63
C GLU A 37 0.98 -12.10 46.21
N ALA A 38 0.41 -11.04 45.65
CA ALA A 38 0.65 -10.62 44.27
C ALA A 38 1.59 -9.41 44.21
N SER A 39 2.44 -9.38 43.18
CA SER A 39 3.16 -8.17 42.73
C SER A 39 3.26 -8.21 41.21
N ASP A 40 2.61 -7.28 40.55
CA ASP A 40 2.55 -7.22 39.09
C ASP A 40 3.94 -6.91 38.50
N ASN A 41 4.40 -7.74 37.57
CA ASN A 41 5.47 -7.37 36.65
C ASN A 41 4.80 -6.90 35.34
N GLU A 42 4.92 -5.62 35.04
CA GLU A 42 4.49 -5.06 33.75
C GLU A 42 5.37 -5.64 32.63
N GLU A 43 4.87 -6.65 31.94
CA GLU A 43 5.45 -7.10 30.67
C GLU A 43 5.26 -5.98 29.64
N LYS A 44 6.36 -5.28 29.32
CA LYS A 44 6.34 -4.20 28.33
C LYS A 44 6.21 -4.76 26.92
N ASP A 45 4.96 -4.94 26.51
CA ASP A 45 4.59 -4.98 25.09
C ASP A 45 5.10 -3.70 24.40
N GLU A 46 6.19 -3.81 23.64
CA GLU A 46 6.60 -2.75 22.70
C GLU A 46 5.64 -2.74 21.49
N ALA A 47 4.43 -2.24 21.75
CA ALA A 47 3.42 -2.01 20.73
C ALA A 47 3.97 -1.00 19.70
N GLU A 48 4.17 -1.46 18.47
CA GLU A 48 4.53 -0.63 17.33
C GLU A 48 3.39 0.38 17.07
N ASP A 49 3.55 1.62 17.55
CA ASP A 49 2.59 2.73 17.42
C ASP A 49 2.34 3.07 15.95
N LYS A 50 1.37 2.36 15.36
CA LYS A 50 0.88 2.58 14.00
C LYS A 50 -0.02 3.81 13.97
N GLU A 51 0.64 4.97 13.98
CA GLU A 51 0.11 6.32 13.70
C GLU A 51 -1.13 6.24 12.79
N ALA A 52 -2.30 6.48 13.39
CA ALA A 52 -3.58 6.06 12.82
C ALA A 52 -3.86 6.84 11.53
N VAL A 53 -3.70 6.16 10.38
CA VAL A 53 -3.71 6.77 9.04
C VAL A 53 -4.97 7.64 8.84
N SER A 54 -4.77 8.96 8.94
CA SER A 54 -5.88 9.90 9.05
C SER A 54 -6.49 10.19 7.69
N TYR A 55 -7.52 9.43 7.33
CA TYR A 55 -8.29 9.54 6.08
C TYR A 55 -9.19 10.78 5.97
N LYS A 56 -8.75 11.93 6.52
CA LYS A 56 -9.46 13.21 6.43
C LYS A 56 -9.37 13.78 5.02
N GLU A 57 -10.51 14.19 4.48
CA GLU A 57 -10.60 14.84 3.17
C GLU A 57 -9.81 16.16 3.16
N LYS A 58 -9.03 16.42 2.10
CA LYS A 58 -8.19 17.62 2.00
C LYS A 58 -8.08 18.13 0.56
N ALA A 59 -8.24 19.44 0.38
CA ALA A 59 -7.92 20.13 -0.87
C ALA A 59 -6.42 20.47 -0.93
N LEU A 60 -5.82 20.38 -2.12
CA LEU A 60 -4.40 20.62 -2.38
C LEU A 60 -4.20 21.47 -3.64
N THR A 61 -3.22 22.38 -3.60
CA THR A 61 -2.74 23.13 -4.77
C THR A 61 -1.71 22.31 -5.55
N ILE A 62 -2.01 22.00 -6.81
CA ILE A 62 -1.10 21.33 -7.75
C ILE A 62 0.03 22.30 -8.11
N THR A 63 1.21 22.14 -7.49
CA THR A 63 2.34 23.07 -7.69
C THR A 63 3.05 22.89 -9.03
N LYS A 64 3.24 21.63 -9.46
CA LYS A 64 4.02 21.23 -10.64
C LYS A 64 3.34 20.12 -11.46
N THR A 65 3.88 19.83 -12.65
CA THR A 65 3.57 18.59 -13.40
C THR A 65 4.22 17.40 -12.69
N GLY A 66 3.50 16.29 -12.55
CA GLY A 66 3.97 15.15 -11.75
C GLY A 66 3.91 15.44 -10.24
N PHE A 67 2.95 16.25 -9.81
CA PHE A 67 2.66 16.47 -8.39
C PHE A 67 1.97 15.22 -7.83
N VAL A 68 2.63 14.49 -6.93
CA VAL A 68 1.99 13.44 -6.12
C VAL A 68 1.05 14.14 -5.13
N ALA A 69 -0.25 13.86 -5.25
CA ALA A 69 -1.24 14.39 -4.32
C ALA A 69 -1.46 13.43 -3.13
N ASP A 70 -1.48 12.12 -3.41
CA ASP A 70 -1.83 11.05 -2.48
C ASP A 70 -1.14 9.75 -2.92
N THR A 71 -1.01 8.77 -2.01
CA THR A 71 -0.42 7.46 -2.27
C THR A 71 -1.23 6.37 -1.56
N PHE A 72 -1.45 5.24 -2.21
CA PHE A 72 -2.10 4.06 -1.61
C PHE A 72 -1.47 2.77 -2.14
N ASN A 73 -1.15 1.81 -1.27
CA ASN A 73 -0.50 0.53 -1.62
C ASN A 73 0.72 0.67 -2.55
N GLY A 74 1.54 1.71 -2.31
CA GLY A 74 2.72 2.03 -3.13
C GLY A 74 2.40 2.60 -4.53
N VAL A 75 1.20 3.16 -4.72
CA VAL A 75 0.73 3.76 -5.98
C VAL A 75 0.37 5.22 -5.77
N ASP A 76 1.15 6.11 -6.39
CA ASP A 76 0.93 7.56 -6.34
C ASP A 76 -0.22 8.02 -7.24
N ALA A 77 -1.11 8.86 -6.74
CA ALA A 77 -2.04 9.65 -7.54
C ALA A 77 -1.34 10.95 -8.02
N ILE A 78 -0.91 10.97 -9.28
CA ILE A 78 -0.15 12.08 -9.87
C ILE A 78 -1.02 13.05 -10.66
N TYR A 79 -0.74 14.34 -10.50
CA TYR A 79 -1.48 15.46 -11.06
C TYR A 79 -0.59 16.41 -11.86
N ARG A 80 -1.23 17.23 -12.70
CA ARG A 80 -0.66 18.41 -13.36
C ARG A 80 -1.72 19.49 -13.53
N LYS A 81 -1.27 20.75 -13.67
CA LYS A 81 -2.13 21.92 -13.94
C LYS A 81 -2.87 21.76 -15.29
N GLY A 82 -3.90 22.58 -15.49
CA GLY A 82 -4.87 22.47 -16.60
C GLY A 82 -6.20 21.86 -16.16
N SER A 83 -7.21 21.92 -17.02
CA SER A 83 -8.61 21.59 -16.70
C SER A 83 -8.91 20.10 -16.61
N ASN A 84 -8.72 19.35 -17.71
CA ASN A 84 -9.08 17.93 -17.82
C ASN A 84 -7.96 17.15 -18.52
N ASP A 85 -7.55 16.03 -17.94
CA ASP A 85 -6.55 15.11 -18.54
C ASP A 85 -7.16 14.06 -19.47
N GLY A 86 -8.49 13.92 -19.53
CA GLY A 86 -9.23 13.18 -20.56
C GLY A 86 -8.72 11.75 -20.76
N SER A 87 -8.20 11.46 -21.95
CA SER A 87 -7.63 10.17 -22.36
C SER A 87 -6.14 9.98 -22.03
N SER A 88 -5.51 10.92 -21.29
CA SER A 88 -4.08 10.86 -20.97
C SER A 88 -3.68 9.53 -20.32
N ALA A 89 -2.73 8.83 -20.93
CA ALA A 89 -2.16 7.58 -20.44
C ALA A 89 -1.40 7.71 -19.10
N THR A 90 -1.19 8.93 -18.59
CA THR A 90 -0.43 9.23 -17.37
C THR A 90 -1.30 9.87 -16.29
N TYR A 91 -2.09 10.88 -16.65
CA TYR A 91 -2.77 11.77 -15.68
C TYR A 91 -4.28 11.55 -15.57
N SER A 92 -4.91 10.80 -16.48
CA SER A 92 -6.35 10.52 -16.39
C SER A 92 -6.71 9.65 -15.18
N CYS A 93 -7.98 9.67 -14.77
CA CYS A 93 -8.55 8.74 -13.80
C CYS A 93 -8.38 7.28 -14.25
N ALA A 94 -8.62 6.99 -15.54
CA ALA A 94 -8.44 5.65 -16.11
C ALA A 94 -6.96 5.19 -16.09
N ALA A 95 -6.00 6.10 -16.25
CA ALA A 95 -4.57 5.78 -16.12
C ALA A 95 -4.20 5.40 -14.68
N PHE A 96 -4.83 6.02 -13.67
CA PHE A 96 -4.63 5.64 -12.27
C PHE A 96 -5.12 4.21 -11.99
N ILE A 97 -6.32 3.83 -12.45
CA ILE A 97 -6.84 2.46 -12.29
C ILE A 97 -5.88 1.43 -12.89
N LYS A 98 -5.42 1.66 -14.13
CA LYS A 98 -4.45 0.78 -14.82
C LYS A 98 -3.17 0.60 -14.03
N LYS A 99 -2.58 1.71 -13.57
CA LYS A 99 -1.36 1.72 -12.75
C LYS A 99 -1.56 1.01 -11.41
N TYR A 100 -2.69 1.24 -10.74
CA TYR A 100 -3.00 0.59 -9.46
C TYR A 100 -3.15 -0.92 -9.62
N TYR A 101 -4.00 -1.38 -10.54
CA TYR A 101 -4.23 -2.82 -10.75
C TYR A 101 -2.97 -3.56 -11.21
N LYS A 102 -2.14 -2.94 -12.07
CA LYS A 102 -0.88 -3.57 -12.50
C LYS A 102 0.19 -3.57 -11.40
N LYS A 103 0.18 -2.60 -10.47
CA LYS A 103 1.14 -2.57 -9.35
C LYS A 103 0.72 -3.47 -8.16
N VAL A 104 -0.59 -3.59 -7.89
CA VAL A 104 -1.12 -4.25 -6.69
C VAL A 104 -1.60 -5.68 -6.96
N TYR A 105 -2.12 -5.98 -8.16
CA TYR A 105 -2.68 -7.29 -8.50
C TYR A 105 -1.97 -8.01 -9.66
N ASP A 106 -1.00 -7.34 -10.29
CA ASP A 106 -0.32 -7.65 -11.55
C ASP A 106 -1.21 -7.68 -12.83
N VAL A 107 -2.40 -7.09 -12.77
CA VAL A 107 -3.44 -7.20 -13.82
C VAL A 107 -3.54 -5.94 -14.70
N SER A 108 -3.69 -6.12 -16.01
CA SER A 108 -3.81 -5.04 -17.00
C SER A 108 -5.26 -4.70 -17.31
N VAL A 109 -5.79 -3.64 -16.71
CA VAL A 109 -7.21 -3.25 -16.86
C VAL A 109 -7.48 -2.45 -18.14
N TYR A 110 -8.61 -2.73 -18.79
CA TYR A 110 -9.16 -1.93 -19.89
C TYR A 110 -10.69 -1.76 -19.77
N ASN A 111 -11.32 -1.24 -20.83
CA ASN A 111 -12.75 -0.95 -20.92
C ASN A 111 -13.25 0.14 -19.93
N LEU A 112 -12.37 1.07 -19.56
CA LEU A 112 -12.62 2.16 -18.61
C LEU A 112 -13.34 3.36 -19.27
N PHE A 113 -14.43 3.10 -20.00
CA PHE A 113 -15.27 4.11 -20.64
C PHE A 113 -16.54 4.38 -19.81
N GLY A 114 -17.19 5.54 -19.97
CA GLY A 114 -18.38 5.90 -19.21
C GLY A 114 -19.47 4.81 -19.29
N GLY A 115 -19.93 4.33 -18.12
CA GLY A 115 -20.97 3.30 -17.98
C GLY A 115 -20.53 1.86 -18.28
N SER A 116 -19.25 1.62 -18.60
CA SER A 116 -18.73 0.29 -18.92
C SER A 116 -18.32 -0.51 -17.68
N THR A 117 -18.42 -1.85 -17.73
CA THR A 117 -17.73 -2.74 -16.77
C THR A 117 -16.25 -2.85 -17.16
N PRO A 118 -15.29 -2.62 -16.25
CA PRO A 118 -13.86 -2.83 -16.53
C PRO A 118 -13.55 -4.29 -16.89
N LYS A 119 -12.46 -4.54 -17.61
CA LYS A 119 -12.03 -5.87 -18.06
C LYS A 119 -10.52 -6.06 -17.88
N THR A 120 -10.04 -7.30 -17.90
CA THR A 120 -8.61 -7.68 -17.82
C THR A 120 -8.17 -8.35 -19.12
N TYR A 121 -6.88 -8.30 -19.47
CA TYR A 121 -6.34 -9.07 -20.59
C TYR A 121 -5.94 -10.49 -20.18
N GLU A 122 -5.69 -10.70 -18.90
CA GLU A 122 -5.11 -11.92 -18.31
C GLU A 122 -6.14 -13.04 -18.02
N GLY A 123 -7.44 -12.76 -18.21
CA GLY A 123 -8.54 -13.73 -18.02
C GLY A 123 -9.26 -13.61 -16.67
N ASP A 124 -8.63 -12.98 -15.68
CA ASP A 124 -9.25 -12.62 -14.40
C ASP A 124 -10.55 -11.83 -14.60
N LYS A 125 -11.61 -12.15 -13.85
CA LYS A 125 -12.91 -11.50 -14.05
C LYS A 125 -13.07 -10.29 -13.13
N ILE A 126 -13.30 -9.11 -13.71
CA ILE A 126 -13.80 -7.96 -12.95
C ILE A 126 -15.33 -8.00 -12.98
N THR A 127 -15.96 -8.01 -11.81
CA THR A 127 -17.42 -8.13 -11.64
C THR A 127 -17.97 -6.95 -10.83
N SER A 128 -19.23 -6.58 -11.04
CA SER A 128 -19.86 -5.52 -10.24
C SER A 128 -20.28 -6.04 -8.87
N VAL A 129 -20.04 -5.25 -7.82
CA VAL A 129 -20.35 -5.59 -6.42
C VAL A 129 -21.19 -4.49 -5.76
N LYS A 130 -21.95 -4.85 -4.72
CA LYS A 130 -22.80 -3.91 -3.96
C LYS A 130 -22.15 -3.45 -2.66
N SER A 131 -21.54 -4.35 -1.90
CA SER A 131 -20.73 -4.02 -0.73
C SER A 131 -19.28 -3.76 -1.16
N PRO A 132 -18.77 -2.52 -1.08
CA PRO A 132 -17.39 -2.20 -1.46
C PRO A 132 -16.37 -2.81 -0.48
N ARG A 133 -15.12 -2.87 -0.94
CA ARG A 133 -13.91 -3.20 -0.16
C ARG A 133 -12.74 -2.37 -0.67
N GLU A 134 -11.69 -2.26 0.14
CA GLU A 134 -10.45 -1.60 -0.27
C GLU A 134 -9.85 -2.24 -1.53
N GLY A 135 -9.37 -1.39 -2.44
CA GLY A 135 -8.85 -1.78 -3.75
C GLY A 135 -9.89 -1.94 -4.86
N ASP A 136 -11.19 -1.95 -4.57
CA ASP A 136 -12.25 -1.97 -5.60
C ASP A 136 -12.18 -0.72 -6.50
N ILE A 137 -12.53 -0.89 -7.78
CA ILE A 137 -12.77 0.22 -8.72
C ILE A 137 -14.13 0.84 -8.39
N ALA A 138 -14.11 2.13 -8.06
CA ALA A 138 -15.28 2.97 -7.83
C ALA A 138 -15.55 3.89 -9.03
N TYR A 139 -16.80 3.91 -9.51
CA TYR A 139 -17.24 4.63 -10.71
C TYR A 139 -18.47 5.53 -10.46
N LYS A 140 -18.43 6.76 -11.00
CA LYS A 140 -19.58 7.65 -11.14
C LYS A 140 -19.39 8.66 -12.27
N ASN A 141 -20.41 8.87 -13.10
CA ASN A 141 -20.51 9.96 -14.09
C ASN A 141 -19.24 10.20 -14.92
N GLY A 142 -18.64 9.15 -15.46
CA GLY A 142 -17.42 9.21 -16.28
C GLY A 142 -16.09 9.27 -15.49
N HIS A 143 -16.13 9.36 -14.15
CA HIS A 143 -14.94 9.35 -13.30
C HIS A 143 -14.66 7.98 -12.69
N TRP A 144 -13.37 7.68 -12.53
CA TRP A 144 -12.85 6.42 -11.99
C TRP A 144 -11.95 6.68 -10.78
N SER A 145 -12.11 5.88 -9.74
CA SER A 145 -11.40 5.99 -8.47
C SER A 145 -11.14 4.60 -7.89
N ILE A 146 -10.25 4.50 -6.89
CA ILE A 146 -10.06 3.29 -6.09
C ILE A 146 -10.60 3.53 -4.68
N VAL A 147 -11.31 2.55 -4.12
CA VAL A 147 -11.70 2.56 -2.71
C VAL A 147 -10.44 2.41 -1.85
N LYS A 148 -10.12 3.46 -1.10
CA LYS A 148 -8.94 3.57 -0.23
C LYS A 148 -9.22 3.06 1.18
N LYS A 149 -10.42 3.33 1.68
CA LYS A 149 -10.99 2.80 2.94
C LYS A 149 -12.51 2.64 2.79
N VAL A 150 -13.09 1.62 3.41
CA VAL A 150 -14.53 1.57 3.74
C VAL A 150 -14.71 2.04 5.18
N ASN A 151 -15.61 2.99 5.41
CA ASN A 151 -15.83 3.60 6.72
C ASN A 151 -17.08 3.02 7.41
N GLU A 152 -17.18 3.24 8.71
CA GLU A 152 -18.28 2.74 9.57
C GLU A 152 -19.61 3.48 9.35
N ASP A 153 -19.57 4.69 8.76
CA ASP A 153 -20.69 5.61 8.55
C ASP A 153 -21.39 5.43 7.19
N ASP A 154 -21.33 4.22 6.62
CA ASP A 154 -21.81 3.92 5.26
C ASP A 154 -21.15 4.80 4.17
N THR A 155 -19.91 5.26 4.38
CA THR A 155 -19.10 5.95 3.36
C THR A 155 -17.88 5.15 2.90
N VAL A 156 -17.31 5.56 1.76
CA VAL A 156 -15.98 5.14 1.30
C VAL A 156 -15.09 6.37 1.12
N THR A 157 -13.83 6.23 1.52
CA THR A 157 -12.76 7.18 1.21
C THR A 157 -12.08 6.74 -0.09
N LEU A 158 -11.86 7.67 -1.01
CA LEU A 158 -11.33 7.40 -2.35
C LEU A 158 -9.91 7.96 -2.58
N ILE A 159 -9.16 7.29 -3.45
CA ILE A 159 -7.95 7.81 -4.11
C ILE A 159 -8.13 7.78 -5.63
N GLU A 160 -7.76 8.86 -6.31
CA GLU A 160 -8.07 9.09 -7.73
C GLU A 160 -7.15 10.13 -8.39
N GLN A 161 -7.12 10.15 -9.72
CA GLN A 161 -6.43 11.16 -10.53
C GLN A 161 -7.43 11.95 -11.39
N ASN A 162 -7.05 13.17 -11.80
CA ASN A 162 -7.89 14.08 -12.60
C ASN A 162 -9.18 14.54 -11.89
N TRP A 163 -9.33 14.35 -10.57
CA TRP A 163 -10.38 15.03 -9.79
C TRP A 163 -9.88 16.42 -9.39
N LYS A 164 -9.98 17.36 -10.34
CA LYS A 164 -9.37 18.70 -10.23
C LYS A 164 -10.28 19.83 -10.71
N TRP A 165 -10.10 21.02 -10.15
CA TRP A 165 -10.83 22.25 -10.49
C TRP A 165 -9.88 23.46 -10.52
N ASN A 166 -10.39 24.60 -11.00
CA ASN A 166 -9.66 25.88 -11.14
C ASN A 166 -8.28 25.75 -11.82
N GLY A 167 -8.11 24.75 -12.70
CA GLY A 167 -6.86 24.42 -13.40
C GLY A 167 -5.68 24.04 -12.51
N SER A 168 -5.85 23.96 -11.19
CA SER A 168 -4.74 23.98 -10.22
C SER A 168 -5.07 23.42 -8.83
N GLN A 169 -6.31 23.05 -8.54
CA GLN A 169 -6.72 22.46 -7.27
C GLN A 169 -7.12 21.00 -7.48
N CYS A 170 -6.75 20.11 -6.55
CA CYS A 170 -7.22 18.73 -6.48
C CYS A 170 -7.62 18.37 -5.04
N LYS A 171 -8.21 17.19 -4.85
CA LYS A 171 -8.68 16.70 -3.55
C LYS A 171 -8.12 15.29 -3.30
N ILE A 172 -7.81 15.01 -2.04
CA ILE A 172 -7.36 13.69 -1.56
C ILE A 172 -8.30 13.19 -0.46
N ASN A 173 -8.32 11.88 -0.23
CA ASN A 173 -9.25 11.22 0.70
C ASN A 173 -10.70 11.69 0.48
N ARG A 174 -11.19 11.72 -0.77
CA ARG A 174 -12.57 12.16 -1.04
C ARG A 174 -13.56 11.15 -0.47
N THR A 175 -14.39 11.57 0.47
CA THR A 175 -15.36 10.70 1.15
C THR A 175 -16.74 10.84 0.53
N VAL A 176 -17.41 9.72 0.24
CA VAL A 176 -18.77 9.68 -0.32
C VAL A 176 -19.55 8.48 0.19
N GLY A 177 -20.88 8.61 0.31
CA GLY A 177 -21.76 7.50 0.71
C GLY A 177 -21.66 6.30 -0.24
N THR A 178 -21.64 5.10 0.33
CA THR A 178 -21.47 3.81 -0.36
C THR A 178 -22.43 3.64 -1.52
N SER A 179 -23.71 3.94 -1.29
CA SER A 179 -24.82 3.87 -2.26
C SER A 179 -24.69 4.81 -3.47
N THR A 180 -23.75 5.76 -3.44
CA THR A 180 -23.67 6.84 -4.45
C THR A 180 -22.75 6.52 -5.63
N LEU A 181 -22.13 5.35 -5.66
CA LEU A 181 -21.16 4.87 -6.66
C LEU A 181 -21.55 3.48 -7.21
N ASN A 182 -20.94 3.09 -8.33
CA ASN A 182 -20.89 1.69 -8.75
C ASN A 182 -19.51 1.12 -8.43
N TYR A 183 -19.45 -0.10 -7.92
CA TYR A 183 -18.19 -0.78 -7.60
C TYR A 183 -17.94 -1.97 -8.51
N PHE A 184 -16.66 -2.22 -8.78
CA PHE A 184 -16.19 -3.39 -9.50
C PHE A 184 -14.97 -4.00 -8.79
N ARG A 185 -15.02 -5.32 -8.57
CA ARG A 185 -13.99 -6.09 -7.87
C ARG A 185 -13.30 -7.07 -8.81
N LEU A 186 -12.01 -7.29 -8.58
CA LEU A 186 -11.27 -8.40 -9.21
C LEU A 186 -11.65 -9.70 -8.50
N ALA A 187 -12.25 -10.65 -9.22
CA ALA A 187 -12.36 -12.03 -8.76
C ALA A 187 -11.00 -12.71 -8.96
N LYS A 188 -10.45 -13.23 -7.86
CA LYS A 188 -9.35 -14.20 -7.78
C LYS A 188 -9.86 -15.40 -7.01
#